data_AF-A0A7X3SRC4-F1
#
_entry.id   AF-A0A7X3SRC4-F1
#
_cell.length_a   1.000
_cell.length_b   1.000
_cell.length_c   1.000
_cell.angle_alpha   90.00
_cell.angle_beta   90.00
_cell.angle_gamma   90.00
#
_symmetry.space_group_name_H-M   'P 1'
#
loop_
_entity.id
_entity.type
_entity.pdbx_description
1 polymer ?
#
loop_
_entity_poly.entity_id
_entity_poly.type
_entity_poly.pdbx_seq_one_letter_code
_entity_poly.pdbx_strand_id
1 'polypeptide(L)'
;MFARFVFGLTSPIHGEDEPLIHLDICRKVLALKLTPERADRALRTIPTASASWVDSAYEVIEALGTKEGRELLEQQHSQRTRAATGRETPSLRPARAKAGRIS
;
A
#
# COMPACT_ATOMS: atom_id res chain seq x y z
N MET A 1 -4.22 -12.99 14.11
CA MET A 1 -5.18 -12.11 13.42
C MET A 1 -4.52 -10.86 12.82
N PHE A 2 -3.96 -9.94 13.60
CA PHE A 2 -3.34 -8.72 13.04
C PHE A 2 -2.21 -8.98 12.03
N ALA A 3 -1.36 -9.99 12.26
CA ALA A 3 -0.33 -10.38 11.27
C ALA A 3 -0.93 -10.81 9.92
N ARG A 4 -2.10 -11.45 9.93
CA ARG A 4 -2.80 -11.88 8.71
C ARG A 4 -3.37 -10.68 7.93
N PHE A 5 -3.86 -9.67 8.66
CA PHE A 5 -4.25 -8.39 8.08
C PHE A 5 -3.06 -7.69 7.42
N VAL A 6 -1.92 -7.57 8.11
CA VAL A 6 -0.72 -6.92 7.56
C VAL A 6 -0.18 -7.68 6.34
N PHE A 7 -0.23 -9.02 6.35
CA PHE A 7 0.08 -9.81 5.18
C PHE A 7 -0.84 -9.47 4.00
N GLY A 8 -2.16 -9.47 4.20
CA GLY A 8 -3.12 -9.05 3.18
C GLY A 8 -2.86 -7.63 2.67
N LEU A 9 -2.64 -6.67 3.57
CA LEU A 9 -2.35 -5.27 3.27
C LEU A 9 -1.15 -5.08 2.35
N THR A 10 -0.14 -5.93 2.49
CA THR A 10 1.14 -5.83 1.76
C THR A 10 1.18 -6.67 0.49
N SER A 11 0.33 -7.70 0.39
CA SER A 11 0.26 -8.62 -0.75
C SER A 11 0.05 -7.94 -2.11
N PRO A 12 -0.76 -6.88 -2.27
CA PRO A 12 -0.89 -6.20 -3.58
C PRO A 12 0.41 -5.59 -4.14
N ILE A 13 1.39 -5.32 -3.28
CA ILE A 13 2.67 -4.71 -3.66
C ILE A 13 3.80 -5.74 -3.62
N HIS A 14 3.77 -6.61 -2.63
CA HIS A 14 4.86 -7.54 -2.31
C HIS A 14 4.49 -9.00 -2.58
N GLY A 15 3.31 -9.32 -3.11
CA GLY A 15 2.80 -10.71 -3.16
C GLY A 15 3.66 -11.70 -3.94
N GLU A 16 4.52 -11.21 -4.84
CA GLU A 16 5.49 -11.99 -5.60
C GLU A 16 6.91 -11.94 -4.99
N ASP A 17 7.10 -11.17 -3.92
CA ASP A 17 8.38 -11.04 -3.23
C ASP A 17 8.64 -12.27 -2.33
N GLU A 18 9.88 -12.40 -1.87
CA GLU A 18 10.27 -13.49 -0.97
C GLU A 18 9.44 -13.48 0.33
N PRO A 19 9.01 -14.64 0.85
CA PRO A 19 8.25 -14.75 2.10
C PRO A 19 8.89 -14.03 3.30
N LEU A 20 10.22 -13.91 3.31
CA LEU A 20 10.96 -13.19 4.35
C LEU A 20 10.70 -11.68 4.33
N ILE A 21 10.43 -11.09 3.16
CA ILE A 21 10.08 -9.68 3.01
C ILE A 21 8.74 -9.41 3.69
N HIS A 22 7.73 -10.25 3.46
CA HIS A 22 6.45 -10.14 4.15
C HIS A 22 6.57 -10.26 5.67
N LEU A 23 7.39 -11.20 6.15
CA LEU A 23 7.61 -11.39 7.58
C LEU A 23 8.31 -10.18 8.21
N ASP A 24 9.30 -9.59 7.52
CA ASP A 24 9.97 -8.37 7.97
C ASP A 24 9.01 -7.17 8.03
N ILE A 25 8.16 -6.99 7.01
CA ILE A 25 7.13 -5.95 7.02
C ILE A 25 6.14 -6.18 8.15
N CYS A 26 5.67 -7.42 8.35
CA CYS A 26 4.79 -7.77 9.47
C CYS A 26 5.43 -7.41 10.82
N ARG A 27 6.72 -7.72 11.02
CA ARG A 27 7.46 -7.36 12.24
C ARG A 27 7.52 -5.85 12.44
N LYS A 28 7.89 -5.09 11.40
CA LYS A 28 7.98 -3.62 11.44
C LYS A 28 6.65 -2.97 11.78
N VAL A 29 5.56 -3.41 11.15
CA VAL A 29 4.22 -2.86 11.40
C VAL A 29 3.69 -3.26 12.79
N LEU A 30 3.91 -4.50 13.22
CA LEU A 30 3.55 -4.95 14.58
C LEU A 30 4.29 -4.16 15.65
N ALA A 31 5.57 -3.84 15.45
CA ALA A 31 6.38 -3.06 16.39
C ALA A 31 5.87 -1.63 16.62
N LEU A 32 5.05 -1.09 15.71
CA LEU A 32 4.38 0.21 15.91
C LEU A 32 3.27 0.15 16.96
N LYS A 33 2.74 -1.05 17.25
CA LYS A 33 1.56 -1.24 18.12
C LYS A 33 1.83 -2.16 19.31
N LEU A 34 2.85 -3.00 19.24
CA LEU A 34 3.17 -4.03 20.23
C LEU A 34 4.63 -3.94 20.66
N THR A 35 4.92 -4.38 21.89
CA THR A 35 6.31 -4.61 22.30
C THR A 35 6.92 -5.74 21.47
N PRO A 36 8.26 -5.78 21.32
CA PRO A 36 8.94 -6.82 20.53
C PRO A 36 8.52 -8.25 20.92
N GLU A 37 8.38 -8.51 22.23
CA GLU A 37 7.99 -9.82 22.76
C GLU A 37 6.54 -10.17 22.40
N ARG A 38 5.65 -9.17 22.38
CA ARG A 38 4.25 -9.35 21.98
C ARG A 38 4.13 -9.54 20.47
N ALA A 39 4.94 -8.85 19.68
CA ALA A 39 5.00 -9.03 18.24
C ALA A 39 5.51 -10.42 17.85
N ASP A 40 6.62 -10.87 18.45
CA ASP A 40 7.18 -12.21 18.20
C ASP A 40 6.21 -13.32 18.64
N ARG A 41 5.58 -13.19 19.83
CA ARG A 41 4.50 -14.10 20.24
C ARG A 41 3.35 -14.11 19.24
N ALA A 42 2.88 -12.95 18.79
CA ALA A 42 1.76 -12.88 17.84
C ALA A 42 2.08 -13.50 16.48
N LEU A 43 3.34 -13.46 16.04
CA LEU A 43 3.81 -14.06 14.78
C LEU A 43 4.00 -15.58 14.91
N ARG A 44 4.40 -16.08 16.08
CA ARG A 44 4.63 -17.51 16.32
C ARG A 44 3.39 -18.27 16.77
N THR A 45 2.38 -17.55 17.29
CA THR A 45 1.15 -18.18 17.77
C THR A 45 0.29 -18.58 16.59
N ILE A 46 0.35 -19.86 16.24
CA ILE A 46 -0.65 -20.51 15.40
C ILE A 46 -1.74 -21.01 16.36
N PRO A 47 -2.97 -20.48 16.30
CA PRO A 47 -4.06 -21.04 17.09
C PRO A 47 -4.26 -22.49 16.66
N THR A 48 -4.44 -23.37 17.62
CA THR A 48 -4.85 -24.75 17.35
C THR A 48 -6.10 -24.71 16.47
N ALA A 49 -6.06 -25.38 15.32
CA ALA A 49 -7.15 -25.45 14.33
C ALA A 49 -8.37 -26.26 14.84
N SER A 50 -8.66 -26.19 16.14
CA SER A 50 -9.73 -26.92 16.80
C SER A 50 -11.11 -26.28 16.62
N ALA A 51 -11.17 -25.09 16.02
CA ALA A 51 -12.44 -24.42 15.77
C ALA A 51 -12.47 -23.85 14.35
N SER A 52 -13.31 -24.45 13.50
CA SER A 52 -13.46 -24.13 12.08
C SER A 52 -13.71 -22.65 11.76
N TRP A 53 -14.23 -21.87 12.72
CA TRP A 53 -14.42 -20.43 12.56
C TRP A 53 -13.10 -19.64 12.52
N VAL A 54 -12.01 -20.18 13.06
CA VAL A 54 -10.70 -19.51 13.11
C VAL A 54 -10.10 -19.39 11.71
N ASP A 55 -10.24 -20.43 10.88
CA ASP A 55 -9.77 -20.41 9.50
C ASP A 55 -10.58 -19.41 8.67
N SER A 56 -11.91 -19.41 8.80
CA SER A 56 -12.75 -18.41 8.14
C SER A 56 -12.43 -16.98 8.61
N ALA A 57 -12.14 -16.78 9.90
CA ALA A 57 -11.73 -15.48 10.41
C ALA A 57 -10.38 -15.04 9.81
N TYR A 58 -9.45 -15.97 9.59
CA TYR A 58 -8.18 -15.67 8.94
C TYR A 58 -8.35 -15.24 7.49
N GLU A 59 -9.16 -15.95 6.72
CA GLU A 59 -9.47 -15.61 5.32
C GLU A 59 -10.13 -14.24 5.23
N VAL A 60 -11.13 -13.96 6.07
CA VAL A 60 -11.84 -12.67 6.09
C VAL A 60 -10.89 -11.52 6.41
N ILE A 61 -10.02 -11.70 7.41
CA ILE A 61 -9.09 -10.66 7.85
C ILE A 61 -7.99 -10.41 6.82
N GLU A 62 -7.51 -11.46 6.16
CA GLU A 62 -6.59 -11.32 5.03
C GLU A 62 -7.25 -10.56 3.87
N ALA A 63 -8.45 -11.00 3.46
CA ALA A 63 -9.16 -10.40 2.35
C ALA A 63 -9.45 -8.90 2.58
N LEU A 64 -9.77 -8.53 3.83
CA LEU A 64 -9.91 -7.14 4.23
C LEU A 64 -8.59 -6.37 4.05
N GLY A 65 -7.48 -6.91 4.56
CA GLY A 65 -6.16 -6.33 4.35
C GLY A 65 -5.85 -6.14 2.86
N THR A 66 -6.06 -7.16 2.04
CA THR A 66 -5.79 -7.10 0.59
C THR A 66 -6.65 -6.06 -0.11
N LYS A 67 -7.91 -5.91 0.30
CA LYS A 67 -8.79 -4.85 -0.23
C LYS A 67 -8.22 -3.48 0.09
N GLU A 68 -7.89 -3.20 1.35
CA GLU A 68 -7.34 -1.91 1.77
C GLU A 68 -5.97 -1.63 1.10
N GLY A 69 -5.14 -2.66 0.95
CA GLY A 69 -3.85 -2.54 0.26
C GLY A 69 -3.99 -2.13 -1.21
N ARG A 70 -5.00 -2.67 -1.91
CA ARG A 70 -5.32 -2.25 -3.29
C ARG A 70 -5.80 -0.81 -3.35
N GLU A 71 -6.71 -0.41 -2.45
CA GLU A 71 -7.21 0.97 -2.38
C GLU A 71 -6.07 1.97 -2.12
N LEU A 72 -5.13 1.65 -1.23
CA LEU A 72 -3.95 2.48 -0.98
C LEU A 72 -3.04 2.59 -2.21
N LEU A 73 -2.82 1.47 -2.92
CA LEU A 73 -2.02 1.45 -4.14
C LEU A 73 -2.65 2.31 -5.25
N GLU A 74 -3.97 2.22 -5.43
CA GLU A 74 -4.73 3.05 -6.38
C GLU A 74 -4.67 4.54 -6.03
N GLN A 75 -4.79 4.89 -4.75
CA GLN A 75 -4.62 6.26 -4.28
C GLN A 75 -3.21 6.79 -4.55
N GLN A 76 -2.17 5.98 -4.29
CA GLN A 76 -0.79 6.34 -4.58
C GLN A 76 -0.56 6.58 -6.08
N HIS A 77 -1.08 5.71 -6.95
CA HIS A 77 -1.01 5.90 -8.40
C HIS A 77 -1.72 7.18 -8.83
N SER A 78 -2.92 7.43 -8.30
CA SER A 78 -3.70 8.63 -8.60
C SER A 78 -2.97 9.92 -8.20
N GLN A 79 -2.32 9.93 -7.02
CA GLN A 79 -1.51 11.05 -6.56
C GLN A 79 -0.27 11.27 -7.43
N ARG A 80 0.41 10.19 -7.84
CA ARG A 80 1.60 10.25 -8.70
C ARG A 80 1.27 10.79 -10.10
N THR A 81 0.14 10.38 -10.67
CA THR A 81 -0.36 10.88 -11.96
C THR A 81 -0.69 12.37 -11.89
N ARG A 82 -1.36 12.83 -10.81
CA ARG A 82 -1.65 14.27 -10.61
C ARG A 82 -0.39 15.12 -10.42
N ALA A 83 0.62 14.59 -9.72
CA ALA A 83 1.91 15.27 -9.56
C ALA A 83 2.70 15.37 -10.89
N ALA A 84 2.53 14.39 -11.80
CA ALA A 84 3.15 14.41 -13.12
C ALA A 84 2.47 15.42 -14.06
N THR A 85 1.13 15.53 -14.02
CA THR A 85 0.38 16.51 -14.84
C THR A 85 0.46 17.94 -14.31
N GLY A 86 0.74 18.14 -13.01
CA GLY A 86 1.01 19.45 -12.43
C GLY A 86 2.39 20.04 -12.76
N ARG A 87 3.28 19.29 -13.44
CA ARG A 87 4.59 19.75 -13.92
C ARG A 87 4.57 20.16 -15.41
N GLU A 88 3.45 20.62 -15.94
CA GLU A 88 3.48 21.35 -17.20
C GLU A 88 4.17 22.71 -16.98
N THR A 89 5.42 22.81 -17.40
CA THR A 89 6.13 24.08 -17.60
C THR A 89 5.24 25.06 -18.34
N PRO A 90 5.07 26.32 -17.88
CA PRO A 90 4.37 27.33 -18.65
C PRO A 90 5.07 27.50 -20.00
N SER A 91 4.44 27.01 -21.06
CA SER A 91 4.87 27.24 -22.43
C SER A 91 4.77 28.74 -22.71
N LEU A 92 5.92 29.41 -22.71
CA LEU A 92 6.08 30.79 -23.16
C LEU A 92 5.66 30.87 -24.62
N ARG A 93 4.40 31.24 -24.87
CA ARG A 93 3.94 31.64 -26.20
C ARG A 93 4.70 32.91 -26.60
N PRO A 94 5.39 32.96 -27.75
CA PRO A 94 5.93 34.22 -28.22
C PRO A 94 4.77 35.16 -28.59
N ALA A 95 4.81 36.36 -28.03
CA ALA A 95 3.87 37.43 -28.32
C ALA A 95 3.93 37.80 -29.81
N ARG A 96 2.75 37.83 -30.41
CA ARG A 96 2.46 38.17 -31.80
C ARG A 96 3.01 39.57 -32.14
N ALA A 97 4.05 39.65 -32.96
CA ALA A 97 4.49 40.90 -33.57
C ALA A 97 3.45 41.34 -34.62
N LYS A 98 2.75 42.45 -34.36
CA LYS A 98 1.97 43.15 -35.38
C LYS A 98 2.94 43.83 -36.34
N ALA A 99 3.05 43.32 -37.56
CA ALA A 99 3.70 44.05 -38.65
C ALA A 99 2.86 45.28 -38.99
N GLY A 100 3.48 46.44 -38.86
CA GLY A 100 2.90 47.74 -39.19
C GLY A 100 2.62 47.86 -40.69
N ARG A 101 1.45 48.40 -40.99
CA ARG A 101 1.05 48.93 -42.28
C ARG A 101 1.71 50.30 -42.42
N ILE A 102 2.54 50.49 -43.44
CA ILE A 102 2.97 51.82 -43.89
C ILE A 102 2.65 51.93 -45.38
N SER A 103 2.10 53.10 -45.70
CA SER A 103 1.43 53.54 -46.92
C SER A 103 2.28 53.49 -48.19
#